data_AF-A0A1W9SZ94-F1
#
_entry.id   AF-A0A1W9SZ94-F1
#
_cell.length_a   1.000
_cell.length_b   1.000
_cell.length_c   1.000
_cell.angle_alpha   90.00
_cell.angle_beta   90.00
_cell.angle_gamma   90.00
#
_symmetry.space_group_name_H-M   'P 1'
#
loop_
_entity.id
_entity.type
_entity.pdbx_description
1 polymer ?
#
loop_
_entity_poly.entity_id
_entity_poly.type
_entity_poly.pdbx_seq_one_letter_code
_entity_poly.pdbx_strand_id
1 'polypeptide(L)'
;MIEKNLPVALATDCNPGSSYTESMPFIIGLAILNMEMTIAEALTAATLNSAHAIGMASRVGSLDVGKQADFLLLEGESPAILAYHAGVSPVTAVYKLGERVA
;
A
#
# COMPACT_ATOMS: atom_id res chain seq x y z
N MET A 1 -15.66 -6.07 7.83
CA MET A 1 -15.87 -5.97 6.36
C MET A 1 -15.23 -7.16 5.66
N ILE A 2 -13.95 -7.41 5.93
CA ILE A 2 -13.19 -8.50 5.31
C ILE A 2 -13.78 -9.87 5.62
N GLU A 3 -14.18 -10.15 6.87
CA GLU A 3 -14.88 -11.39 7.25
C GLU A 3 -16.19 -11.64 6.48
N LYS A 4 -16.79 -10.58 5.93
CA LYS A 4 -18.00 -10.64 5.08
C LYS A 4 -17.65 -10.68 3.59
N ASN A 5 -16.38 -10.96 3.23
CA ASN A 5 -15.85 -10.98 1.88
C ASN A 5 -16.02 -9.67 1.11
N LEU A 6 -16.02 -8.53 1.80
CA LEU A 6 -16.02 -7.21 1.16
C LEU A 6 -14.58 -6.75 0.92
N PRO A 7 -14.21 -6.35 -0.31
CA PRO A 7 -12.93 -5.72 -0.57
C PRO A 7 -12.80 -4.42 0.24
N VAL A 8 -11.67 -4.27 0.92
CA VAL A 8 -11.30 -3.06 1.64
C VAL A 8 -10.13 -2.41 0.92
N ALA A 9 -10.19 -1.09 0.72
CA ALA A 9 -9.11 -0.28 0.21
C ALA A 9 -8.63 0.68 1.29
N LEU A 10 -7.33 1.00 1.28
CA LEU A 10 -6.72 1.97 2.22
C LEU A 10 -6.20 3.19 1.46
N ALA A 11 -6.29 4.35 2.12
CA ALA A 11 -5.75 5.61 1.65
C ALA A 11 -5.31 6.47 2.84
N THR A 12 -4.45 7.44 2.61
CA THR A 12 -4.02 8.40 3.64
C THR A 12 -5.11 9.35 4.08
N ASP A 13 -6.08 9.61 3.21
CA ASP A 13 -7.00 10.73 3.36
C ASP A 13 -6.23 12.05 3.58
N CYS A 14 -5.07 12.23 2.93
CA CYS A 14 -4.15 13.33 3.23
C CYS A 14 -4.83 14.70 3.07
N ASN A 15 -5.12 15.34 4.20
CA ASN A 15 -5.81 16.63 4.27
C ASN A 15 -5.44 17.38 5.57
N PRO A 16 -5.50 18.72 5.59
CA PRO A 16 -5.06 19.50 6.75
C PRO A 16 -6.02 19.45 7.96
N GLY A 17 -7.23 18.91 7.81
CA GLY A 17 -8.27 18.94 8.84
C GLY A 17 -8.25 17.73 9.76
N SER A 18 -8.22 16.52 9.19
CA SER A 18 -8.41 15.27 9.94
C SER A 18 -7.28 14.25 9.79
N SER A 19 -6.49 14.31 8.72
CA SER A 19 -5.43 13.34 8.45
C SER A 19 -4.27 13.99 7.70
N TYR A 20 -3.40 14.69 8.42
CA TYR A 20 -2.28 15.40 7.82
C TYR A 20 -1.04 14.51 7.71
N THR A 21 -1.12 13.50 6.83
CA THR A 21 -0.03 12.56 6.56
C THR A 21 -0.03 12.08 5.10
N GLU A 22 1.13 12.08 4.46
CA GLU A 22 1.36 11.50 3.14
C GLU A 22 1.86 10.04 3.21
N SER A 23 2.07 9.51 4.41
CA SER A 23 2.78 8.24 4.62
C SER A 23 1.86 7.04 4.52
N MET A 24 1.85 6.37 3.36
CA MET A 24 1.18 5.07 3.21
C MET A 24 1.72 3.97 4.15
N PRO A 25 3.04 3.85 4.43
CA PRO A 25 3.55 2.91 5.43
C PRO A 25 2.90 3.12 6.81
N PHE A 26 2.73 4.39 7.23
CA PHE A 26 2.03 4.71 8.47
C PHE A 26 0.57 4.23 8.46
N ILE A 27 -0.16 4.43 7.36
CA ILE A 27 -1.54 3.94 7.20
C ILE A 27 -1.62 2.41 7.25
N ILE A 28 -0.67 1.70 6.62
CA ILE A 28 -0.58 0.23 6.70
C ILE A 28 -0.34 -0.20 8.16
N GLY A 29 0.53 0.50 8.88
CA GLY A 29 0.76 0.28 10.31
C GLY A 29 -0.52 0.43 11.14
N LEU A 30 -1.28 1.51 10.94
CA LEU A 30 -2.57 1.73 11.60
C LEU A 30 -3.59 0.65 11.24
N ALA A 31 -3.65 0.21 9.99
CA ALA A 31 -4.56 -0.85 9.57
C ALA A 31 -4.27 -2.18 10.28
N ILE A 32 -2.98 -2.51 10.46
CA ILE A 32 -2.58 -3.73 11.17
C ILE A 32 -2.81 -3.59 12.67
N LEU A 33 -2.34 -2.50 13.28
CA LEU A 33 -2.34 -2.33 14.73
C LEU A 33 -3.70 -1.94 15.30
N ASN A 34 -4.49 -1.14 14.58
CA ASN A 34 -5.73 -0.54 15.07
C ASN A 34 -6.99 -1.10 14.39
N MET A 35 -6.86 -1.70 13.20
CA MET A 35 -7.98 -2.32 12.48
C MET A 35 -7.87 -3.85 12.42
N GLU A 36 -6.87 -4.43 13.10
CA GLU A 36 -6.65 -5.88 13.22
C GLU A 36 -6.52 -6.60 11.87
N MET A 37 -6.09 -5.89 10.83
CA MET A 37 -5.81 -6.48 9.53
C MET A 37 -4.51 -7.29 9.59
N THR A 38 -4.49 -8.43 8.93
CA THR A 38 -3.23 -9.13 8.65
C THR A 38 -2.36 -8.31 7.70
N ILE A 39 -1.05 -8.57 7.69
CA ILE A 39 -0.11 -7.92 6.76
C ILE A 39 -0.56 -8.09 5.30
N ALA A 40 -1.04 -9.28 4.94
CA ALA A 40 -1.51 -9.57 3.58
C ALA A 40 -2.78 -8.78 3.21
N GLU A 41 -3.73 -8.66 4.14
CA GLU A 41 -4.94 -7.85 3.94
C GLU A 41 -4.59 -6.37 3.78
N ALA A 42 -3.71 -5.83 4.64
CA ALA A 42 -3.31 -4.43 4.60
C ALA A 42 -2.54 -4.11 3.31
N LEU A 43 -1.63 -4.99 2.88
CA LEU A 43 -0.91 -4.85 1.62
C LEU A 43 -1.87 -4.89 0.43
N THR A 44 -2.81 -5.84 0.40
CA THR A 44 -3.82 -5.95 -0.68
C THR A 44 -4.72 -4.73 -0.71
N ALA A 45 -5.12 -4.24 0.47
CA ALA A 45 -5.95 -3.06 0.62
C ALA A 45 -5.23 -1.79 0.14
N ALA A 46 -3.92 -1.67 0.36
CA ALA A 46 -3.12 -0.53 -0.08
C ALA A 46 -2.64 -0.62 -1.55
N THR A 47 -2.84 -1.76 -2.23
CA THR A 47 -2.35 -1.98 -3.60
C THR A 47 -3.50 -2.34 -4.55
N LEU A 48 -3.82 -3.62 -4.69
CA LEU A 48 -4.78 -4.13 -5.66
C LEU A 48 -6.19 -3.56 -5.45
N ASN A 49 -6.69 -3.55 -4.21
CA ASN A 49 -8.04 -3.06 -3.94
C ASN A 49 -8.13 -1.54 -4.12
N SER A 50 -7.11 -0.77 -3.75
CA SER A 50 -7.07 0.67 -4.04
C SER A 50 -7.02 0.94 -5.54
N ALA A 51 -6.30 0.13 -6.33
CA ALA A 51 -6.35 0.22 -7.78
C ALA A 51 -7.75 -0.07 -8.33
N HIS A 52 -8.48 -1.04 -7.76
CA HIS A 52 -9.89 -1.27 -8.11
C HIS A 52 -10.79 -0.10 -7.74
N ALA A 53 -10.59 0.50 -6.57
CA ALA A 53 -11.40 1.63 -6.08
C ALA A 53 -11.37 2.85 -7.00
N ILE A 54 -10.27 3.03 -7.76
CA ILE A 54 -10.11 4.13 -8.72
C ILE A 54 -10.20 3.67 -10.19
N GLY A 55 -10.67 2.45 -10.47
CA GLY A 55 -10.86 1.95 -11.83
C GLY A 55 -9.56 1.64 -12.60
N MET A 56 -8.44 1.47 -11.91
CA MET A 56 -7.11 1.28 -12.50
C MET A 56 -6.54 -0.14 -12.39
N ALA A 57 -7.28 -1.07 -11.80
CA ALA A 57 -6.79 -2.43 -11.52
C ALA A 57 -6.35 -3.23 -12.75
N SER A 58 -6.84 -2.92 -13.96
CA SER A 58 -6.36 -3.54 -15.19
C SER A 58 -4.95 -3.11 -15.59
N ARG A 59 -4.43 -2.02 -15.01
CA ARG A 59 -3.13 -1.42 -15.37
C ARG A 59 -2.11 -1.41 -14.22
N VAL A 60 -2.54 -1.25 -12.97
CA VAL A 60 -1.67 -1.13 -11.78
C VAL A 60 -2.22 -1.90 -10.57
N GLY A 61 -1.47 -1.93 -9.47
CA GLY A 61 -1.90 -2.48 -8.19
C GLY A 61 -1.44 -3.92 -7.93
N SER A 62 -0.85 -4.60 -8.91
CA SER A 62 -0.23 -5.92 -8.77
C SER A 62 0.88 -6.12 -9.81
N LEU A 63 1.74 -7.10 -9.57
CA LEU A 63 2.87 -7.45 -10.44
C LEU A 63 2.50 -8.61 -11.36
N ASP A 64 1.50 -8.39 -12.23
CA ASP A 64 1.07 -9.34 -13.25
C ASP A 64 1.67 -8.98 -14.62
N VAL A 65 1.94 -10.00 -15.44
CA VAL A 65 2.40 -9.79 -16.83
C VAL A 65 1.38 -8.96 -17.60
N GLY A 66 1.85 -7.91 -18.28
CA GLY A 66 1.02 -6.98 -19.06
C GLY A 66 0.55 -5.74 -18.29
N LYS A 67 0.67 -5.71 -16.96
CA LYS A 67 0.46 -4.50 -16.17
C LYS A 67 1.69 -3.59 -16.22
N GLN A 68 1.49 -2.34 -15.82
CA GLN A 68 2.56 -1.35 -15.74
C GLN A 68 3.59 -1.75 -14.68
N ALA A 69 4.88 -1.62 -15.00
CA ALA A 69 5.98 -1.91 -14.08
C ALA A 69 6.16 -0.80 -13.03
N ASP A 70 5.19 -0.70 -12.13
CA ASP A 70 5.19 0.19 -10.97
C ASP A 70 5.37 -0.63 -9.69
N PHE A 71 6.52 -0.49 -9.03
CA PHE A 71 6.82 -1.26 -7.83
C PHE A 71 7.85 -0.56 -6.93
N LEU A 72 7.91 -1.04 -5.70
CA LEU A 72 8.86 -0.58 -4.69
C LEU A 72 9.88 -1.69 -4.42
N LEU A 73 11.14 -1.32 -4.25
CA LEU A 73 12.09 -2.15 -3.54
C LEU A 73 12.05 -1.75 -2.07
N LEU A 74 11.85 -2.72 -1.18
CA LEU A 74 11.78 -2.53 0.26
C LEU A 74 13.05 -3.09 0.90
N GLU A 75 13.47 -2.50 2.02
CA GLU A 75 14.45 -3.10 2.91
C GLU A 75 13.87 -4.33 3.61
N GLY A 76 14.68 -5.38 3.79
CA GLY A 76 14.28 -6.60 4.49
C GLY A 76 13.63 -7.67 3.61
N GLU A 77 13.05 -8.68 4.25
CA GLU A 77 12.60 -9.92 3.59
C GLU A 77 11.07 -10.06 3.52
N SER A 78 10.32 -9.12 4.10
CA SER A 78 8.86 -9.20 4.23
C SER A 78 8.20 -7.83 4.09
N PRO A 79 7.01 -7.75 3.45
CA PRO A 79 6.23 -6.51 3.38
C PRO A 79 5.81 -5.98 4.75
N ALA A 80 5.92 -6.78 5.82
CA ALA A 80 5.69 -6.34 7.20
C ALA A 80 6.55 -5.13 7.59
N ILE A 81 7.70 -4.94 6.94
CA ILE A 81 8.58 -3.80 7.18
C ILE A 81 7.88 -2.44 7.01
N LEU A 82 6.84 -2.37 6.15
CA LEU A 82 6.01 -1.18 5.94
C LEU A 82 5.31 -0.71 7.22
N ALA A 83 5.04 -1.62 8.15
CA ALA A 83 4.38 -1.32 9.42
C ALA A 83 5.32 -1.33 10.63
N TYR A 84 6.50 -1.95 10.50
CA TYR A 84 7.35 -2.23 11.64
C TYR A 84 8.13 -1.00 12.13
N HIS A 85 8.64 -0.17 11.22
CA HIS A 85 9.41 1.03 11.56
C HIS A 85 8.55 2.28 11.41
N ALA A 86 7.73 2.55 12.42
CA ALA A 86 6.77 3.66 12.41
C ALA A 86 7.46 5.01 12.10
N GLY A 87 6.91 5.74 11.13
CA GLY A 87 7.40 7.07 10.74
C GLY A 87 8.66 7.07 9.86
N VAL A 88 9.19 5.90 9.50
CA VAL A 88 10.37 5.76 8.63
C VAL A 88 9.98 4.97 7.38
N SER A 89 10.38 5.46 6.21
CA SER A 89 10.13 4.75 4.96
C SER A 89 11.15 3.61 4.80
N PRO A 90 10.71 2.34 4.63
CA PRO A 90 11.60 1.23 4.31
C PRO A 90 11.87 1.10 2.79
N VAL A 91 11.44 2.08 1.99
CA VAL A 91 11.58 2.05 0.53
C VAL A 91 13.01 2.42 0.13
N THR A 92 13.69 1.49 -0.53
CA THR A 92 15.07 1.67 -1.00
C THR A 92 15.16 2.11 -2.46
N ALA A 93 14.13 1.82 -3.26
CA ALA A 93 13.96 2.37 -4.59
C ALA A 93 12.49 2.39 -5.02
N VAL A 94 12.15 3.33 -5.91
CA VAL A 94 10.83 3.42 -6.53
C VAL A 94 10.98 3.25 -8.04
N TYR A 95 10.21 2.33 -8.62
CA TYR A 95 10.11 2.14 -10.05
C TYR A 95 8.74 2.58 -10.55
N LYS A 96 8.72 3.39 -11.61
CA LYS A 96 7.52 3.87 -12.28
C LYS A 96 7.69 3.65 -13.78
N LEU A 97 6.73 3.00 -14.44
CA LEU A 97 6.81 2.65 -15.86
C LEU A 97 8.09 1.86 -16.22
N GLY A 98 8.64 1.10 -15.27
CA GLY A 98 9.89 0.36 -15.43
C GLY A 98 11.17 1.19 -15.24
N GLU A 99 11.07 2.49 -14.96
CA GLU A 99 12.21 3.37 -14.71
C GLU A 99 12.36 3.66 -13.22
N ARG A 100 13.60 3.69 -12.72
CA ARG A 100 13.89 4.07 -11.34
C ARG A 100 13.75 5.59 -11.19
N VAL A 101 12.92 6.04 -10.25
CA VAL A 101 12.64 7.47 -10.01
C VAL A 101 13.06 7.97 -8.62
N ALA A 102 13.35 7.05 -7.69
CA ALA A 102 13.97 7.30 -6.39
C ALA A 102 14.83 6.08 -5.98
#